data_AF-A0A0N7KN82-F1
#
_entry.id   AF-A0A0N7KN82-F1
#
_cell.length_a   1.000
_cell.length_b   1.000
_cell.length_c   1.000
_cell.angle_alpha   90.00
_cell.angle_beta   90.00
_cell.angle_gamma   90.00
#
_symmetry.space_group_name_H-M   'P 1'
#
loop_
_entity.id
_entity.type
_entity.pdbx_description
1 polymer ?
#
loop_
_entity_poly.entity_id
_entity_poly.type
_entity_poly.pdbx_seq_one_letter_code
_entity_poly.pdbx_strand_id
1 'polypeptide(L)'
;MEGGGAQRHHRGRRRGAAGSAARTPRGWCCSFAGVPQSPDLRPFPPSLAPPATAASSSPAPGGGAGRNKLPPKSPSISSFHSSPTSSRLAGLGGLIDPRRILSPGRVSPIDLDDSAPPLPLPLPLPPPPVTPAAETVVVPAETSAAVAPLVVASAEADAAGDEALDLRLFLRGRDGSTCVVMELDSGVLCDSSAFFAAMAPPRGPAGDGGGSGRRIEVDGVDNVEAFRAAVELMYQPDPLRWLAAAGVSRSIDVLEVSSSIMFERGVKLCLSYIEAVPWNENEEEKLKNLFARCTFDEAISQDVLARLRPHSWSSSEDLTVHLIQSVTSSTNSGARKDMQSLVNGLLSKSSVYQKDMAGLNRESLYNICYACLNSLVDLYDEATEATNHTAQALVIKGSKPFIERISQQTENLNWLLDILVNIDMAEEFVELWAKQDRLIRIHEQASPMMRYELSRISASVFIALGKGKVQCRGELRSLLFYGWFSPMLLDFGWLQRCSKGLDVRSLEENLGQALLTLPLKQQQCLFEEWFQCFASKGSECPNLTRAFQVWWRRSFVRSSVEGQ
;
A
#
# COMPACT_ATOMS: atom_id res chain seq x y z
N MET A 1 41.01 -50.68 55.86
CA MET A 1 40.77 -49.27 56.16
C MET A 1 39.89 -48.74 55.05
N GLU A 2 38.56 -48.89 55.22
CA GLU A 2 37.65 -47.86 55.77
C GLU A 2 37.50 -46.71 54.78
N GLY A 3 36.33 -46.24 54.36
CA GLY A 3 34.91 -46.47 54.65
C GLY A 3 34.19 -45.50 53.68
N GLY A 4 33.02 -45.77 53.10
CA GLY A 4 31.74 -45.94 53.78
C GLY A 4 30.87 -44.70 53.53
N GLY A 5 29.73 -44.86 52.86
CA GLY A 5 28.73 -43.79 52.67
C GLY A 5 27.67 -44.13 51.63
N ALA A 6 26.65 -44.88 52.04
CA ALA A 6 25.53 -45.39 51.24
C ALA A 6 24.19 -44.68 51.56
N GLN A 7 23.14 -45.12 50.83
CA GLN A 7 21.67 -44.98 51.03
C GLN A 7 20.98 -43.76 50.41
N ARG A 8 20.08 -43.90 49.40
CA ARG A 8 18.80 -44.65 49.20
C ARG A 8 17.57 -44.09 49.93
N HIS A 9 16.62 -43.61 49.10
CA HIS A 9 15.15 -43.74 49.09
C HIS A 9 14.31 -43.65 50.39
N HIS A 10 13.28 -42.78 50.38
CA HIS A 10 11.84 -43.16 50.41
C HIS A 10 10.92 -41.93 50.29
N ARG A 11 10.00 -41.90 49.31
CA ARG A 11 8.55 -42.16 49.39
C ARG A 11 7.73 -41.20 50.29
N GLY A 12 6.90 -40.38 49.66
CA GLY A 12 5.68 -39.79 50.21
C GLY A 12 4.61 -39.67 49.12
N ARG A 13 3.46 -40.31 49.33
CA ARG A 13 2.33 -40.49 48.39
C ARG A 13 1.05 -40.14 49.12
N ARG A 14 0.17 -39.28 48.56
CA ARG A 14 -1.33 -39.32 48.55
C ARG A 14 -1.89 -37.92 48.17
N ARG A 15 -2.60 -37.78 47.03
CA ARG A 15 -4.07 -37.94 46.74
C ARG A 15 -4.89 -36.71 47.18
N GLY A 16 -5.84 -36.15 46.43
CA GLY A 16 -6.54 -36.55 45.19
C GLY A 16 -7.11 -35.32 44.41
N ALA A 17 -7.38 -35.43 43.10
CA ALA A 17 -8.70 -35.70 42.46
C ALA A 17 -9.51 -34.39 42.23
N ALA A 18 -10.16 -34.07 41.10
CA ALA A 18 -10.45 -34.70 39.81
C ALA A 18 -10.96 -33.61 38.82
N GLY A 19 -10.97 -33.85 37.50
CA GLY A 19 -11.79 -33.03 36.57
C GLY A 19 -11.36 -32.95 35.10
N SER A 20 -11.54 -34.04 34.34
CA SER A 20 -11.92 -34.15 32.90
C SER A 20 -11.46 -33.12 31.84
N ALA A 21 -10.70 -33.58 30.83
CA ALA A 21 -11.16 -33.72 29.42
C ALA A 21 -9.96 -33.97 28.47
N ALA A 22 -9.91 -35.16 27.87
CA ALA A 22 -8.97 -35.53 26.81
C ALA A 22 -9.61 -35.30 25.42
N ARG A 23 -8.89 -34.64 24.50
CA ARG A 23 -9.16 -34.73 23.06
C ARG A 23 -7.84 -34.89 22.29
N THR A 24 -7.73 -36.04 21.63
CA THR A 24 -6.69 -36.45 20.69
C THR A 24 -6.75 -35.65 19.37
N PRO A 25 -5.62 -35.52 18.65
CA PRO A 25 -5.52 -34.71 17.44
C PRO A 25 -6.06 -35.45 16.21
N ARG A 26 -6.88 -34.76 15.41
CA ARG A 26 -7.42 -35.25 14.13
C ARG A 26 -6.43 -34.94 13.00
N GLY A 27 -5.93 -35.99 12.35
CA GLY A 27 -5.30 -35.90 11.02
C GLY A 27 -6.37 -35.75 9.94
N TRP A 28 -6.13 -34.85 8.99
CA TRP A 28 -6.91 -34.71 7.76
C TRP A 28 -6.11 -35.30 6.60
N CYS A 29 -6.54 -36.47 6.14
CA CYS A 29 -6.24 -37.02 4.83
C CYS A 29 -7.50 -36.86 3.97
N CYS A 30 -7.40 -36.21 2.81
CA CYS A 30 -8.44 -36.27 1.78
C CYS A 30 -7.83 -36.87 0.52
N SER A 31 -8.26 -38.09 0.23
CA SER A 31 -7.95 -38.84 -0.98
C SER A 31 -8.83 -38.40 -2.15
N PHE A 32 -8.25 -38.35 -3.34
CA PHE A 32 -8.96 -38.35 -4.63
C PHE A 32 -9.67 -39.70 -4.83
N ALA A 33 -11.01 -39.70 -4.85
CA ALA A 33 -11.83 -40.64 -5.60
C ALA A 33 -13.29 -40.15 -5.59
N GLY A 34 -13.84 -39.80 -6.75
CA GLY A 34 -15.25 -39.41 -6.88
C GLY A 34 -15.61 -38.94 -8.28
N VAL A 35 -15.83 -39.90 -9.19
CA VAL A 35 -16.59 -39.68 -10.43
C VAL A 35 -18.07 -39.63 -10.05
N PRO A 36 -18.87 -38.63 -10.48
CA PRO A 36 -20.31 -38.65 -10.24
C PRO A 36 -21.01 -39.47 -11.33
N GLN A 37 -21.90 -40.39 -10.95
CA GLN A 37 -22.96 -40.87 -11.82
C GLN A 37 -24.33 -40.76 -11.16
N SER A 38 -25.29 -40.44 -12.01
CA SER A 38 -26.71 -40.09 -11.84
C SER A 38 -27.52 -41.00 -10.92
N PRO A 39 -28.58 -40.50 -10.23
CA PRO A 39 -29.61 -41.35 -9.64
C PRO A 39 -30.74 -41.59 -10.66
N ASP A 40 -31.16 -42.84 -10.85
CA ASP A 40 -32.57 -43.21 -10.67
C ASP A 40 -32.85 -44.72 -10.90
N LEU A 41 -33.64 -45.26 -9.96
CA LEU A 41 -34.42 -46.53 -9.96
C LEU A 41 -33.71 -47.89 -9.70
N ARG A 42 -34.14 -48.52 -8.59
CA ARG A 42 -33.93 -49.93 -8.17
C ARG A 42 -34.95 -50.87 -8.88
N PRO A 43 -35.04 -52.22 -8.67
CA PRO A 43 -34.22 -53.13 -7.81
C PRO A 43 -33.91 -54.59 -8.31
N PHE A 44 -32.95 -55.23 -7.59
CA PHE A 44 -32.85 -56.66 -7.14
C PHE A 44 -32.40 -57.83 -8.10
N PRO A 45 -31.80 -58.93 -7.56
CA PRO A 45 -30.52 -59.53 -8.04
C PRO A 45 -30.61 -61.06 -8.32
N PRO A 46 -29.57 -61.90 -8.09
CA PRO A 46 -28.33 -62.13 -8.88
C PRO A 46 -28.21 -63.60 -9.37
N SER A 47 -27.28 -63.90 -10.27
CA SER A 47 -26.65 -65.24 -10.27
C SER A 47 -25.29 -65.29 -11.01
N LEU A 48 -24.26 -65.60 -10.22
CA LEU A 48 -23.14 -66.53 -10.48
C LEU A 48 -22.40 -66.50 -11.83
N ALA A 49 -21.19 -65.93 -11.76
CA ALA A 49 -19.89 -66.55 -12.07
C ALA A 49 -19.54 -67.04 -13.51
N PRO A 50 -18.23 -67.04 -13.84
CA PRO A 50 -17.67 -66.94 -15.21
C PRO A 50 -17.09 -68.33 -15.65
N PRO A 51 -16.09 -68.52 -16.56
CA PRO A 51 -15.31 -67.56 -17.35
C PRO A 51 -14.87 -67.98 -18.80
N ALA A 52 -14.24 -67.00 -19.46
CA ALA A 52 -12.97 -67.05 -20.22
C ALA A 52 -12.83 -67.70 -21.62
N THR A 53 -11.88 -67.06 -22.32
CA THR A 53 -11.05 -67.48 -23.47
C THR A 53 -11.68 -67.37 -24.85
N ALA A 54 -10.96 -67.11 -25.94
CA ALA A 54 -9.75 -66.35 -26.29
C ALA A 54 -9.55 -66.62 -27.80
N ALA A 55 -8.91 -65.68 -28.52
CA ALA A 55 -8.28 -65.87 -29.84
C ALA A 55 -9.24 -66.12 -31.02
N SER A 56 -8.93 -65.87 -32.29
CA SER A 56 -7.99 -65.02 -33.03
C SER A 56 -8.35 -65.20 -34.52
N SER A 57 -7.78 -64.34 -35.37
CA SER A 57 -7.51 -64.56 -36.80
C SER A 57 -8.67 -64.62 -37.82
N SER A 58 -8.64 -63.62 -38.70
CA SER A 58 -8.94 -63.63 -40.15
C SER A 58 -8.60 -64.99 -40.83
N PRO A 59 -9.15 -65.38 -42.01
CA PRO A 59 -9.38 -64.54 -43.19
C PRO A 59 -10.66 -64.81 -44.01
N ALA A 60 -10.88 -63.98 -45.03
CA ALA A 60 -11.79 -64.18 -46.17
C ALA A 60 -11.43 -65.47 -46.98
N PRO A 61 -12.22 -65.96 -47.97
CA PRO A 61 -13.30 -65.26 -48.70
C PRO A 61 -14.56 -66.08 -49.06
N GLY A 62 -15.55 -65.38 -49.63
CA GLY A 62 -16.31 -65.89 -50.78
C GLY A 62 -17.81 -66.18 -50.60
N GLY A 63 -18.63 -65.28 -51.14
CA GLY A 63 -19.76 -65.68 -51.99
C GLY A 63 -21.18 -65.44 -51.48
N GLY A 64 -21.87 -64.45 -52.08
CA GLY A 64 -23.26 -64.62 -52.52
C GLY A 64 -24.36 -63.71 -51.94
N ALA A 65 -24.61 -62.59 -52.64
CA ALA A 65 -25.90 -61.94 -52.93
C ALA A 65 -26.86 -61.52 -51.79
N GLY A 66 -27.41 -60.30 -51.72
CA GLY A 66 -27.28 -59.13 -52.57
C GLY A 66 -28.19 -57.96 -52.17
N ARG A 67 -27.92 -56.82 -52.83
CA ARG A 67 -28.81 -55.70 -53.21
C ARG A 67 -29.38 -54.74 -52.15
N ASN A 68 -28.85 -53.50 -52.13
CA ASN A 68 -29.45 -52.27 -52.71
C ASN A 68 -28.49 -51.07 -52.49
N LYS A 69 -27.70 -50.65 -53.49
CA LYS A 69 -27.89 -49.52 -54.44
C LYS A 69 -27.97 -48.11 -53.84
N LEU A 70 -26.86 -47.34 -53.99
CA LEU A 70 -26.79 -45.88 -54.21
C LEU A 70 -25.51 -45.57 -55.03
N PRO A 71 -25.55 -44.67 -56.03
CA PRO A 71 -24.32 -44.15 -56.68
C PRO A 71 -24.34 -42.60 -56.81
N PRO A 72 -23.36 -41.93 -57.47
CA PRO A 72 -21.99 -41.76 -56.95
C PRO A 72 -21.31 -40.38 -57.28
N LYS A 73 -20.08 -40.20 -56.73
CA LYS A 73 -18.86 -39.57 -57.31
C LYS A 73 -18.74 -38.06 -57.62
N SER A 74 -17.65 -37.49 -57.08
CA SER A 74 -16.85 -36.27 -57.42
C SER A 74 -16.35 -36.25 -58.90
N PRO A 75 -15.67 -35.21 -59.50
CA PRO A 75 -14.58 -34.36 -58.94
C PRO A 75 -14.35 -32.91 -59.52
N SER A 76 -13.29 -32.24 -59.01
CA SER A 76 -12.28 -31.38 -59.69
C SER A 76 -12.52 -29.92 -60.19
N ILE A 77 -11.69 -29.01 -59.63
CA ILE A 77 -10.71 -28.08 -60.27
C ILE A 77 -11.14 -26.77 -60.99
N SER A 78 -10.42 -25.68 -60.62
CA SER A 78 -10.10 -24.41 -61.34
C SER A 78 -11.21 -23.36 -61.48
N SER A 79 -10.98 -22.05 -61.60
CA SER A 79 -9.90 -21.09 -61.27
C SER A 79 -10.38 -19.73 -61.83
N PHE A 80 -10.06 -18.63 -61.14
CA PHE A 80 -9.92 -17.23 -61.60
C PHE A 80 -10.89 -16.60 -62.63
N HIS A 81 -11.35 -15.37 -62.34
CA HIS A 81 -11.22 -14.14 -63.15
C HIS A 81 -12.05 -13.02 -62.45
N SER A 82 -11.41 -12.05 -61.79
CA SER A 82 -10.95 -10.76 -62.34
C SER A 82 -12.03 -9.66 -62.32
N SER A 83 -11.77 -8.61 -61.51
CA SER A 83 -12.31 -7.23 -61.53
C SER A 83 -12.10 -6.55 -62.92
N PRO A 84 -12.33 -5.23 -63.21
CA PRO A 84 -12.45 -4.05 -62.32
C PRO A 84 -13.40 -2.90 -62.80
N THR A 85 -13.53 -1.81 -62.02
CA THR A 85 -13.48 -0.44 -62.58
C THR A 85 -13.08 0.60 -61.52
N SER A 86 -12.22 1.52 -61.92
CA SER A 86 -11.62 2.63 -61.17
C SER A 86 -12.14 3.96 -61.73
N SER A 87 -12.23 5.02 -60.92
CA SER A 87 -11.56 6.30 -61.22
C SER A 87 -11.80 7.37 -60.15
N ARG A 88 -10.74 8.17 -59.95
CA ARG A 88 -10.59 9.32 -59.06
C ARG A 88 -11.11 10.60 -59.76
N LEU A 89 -11.55 11.61 -59.00
CA LEU A 89 -10.94 12.96 -59.04
C LEU A 89 -11.44 13.90 -57.92
N ALA A 90 -10.48 14.69 -57.44
CA ALA A 90 -10.44 15.94 -56.67
C ALA A 90 -11.71 16.76 -56.33
N GLY A 91 -11.63 17.46 -55.17
CA GLY A 91 -12.02 18.87 -55.10
C GLY A 91 -12.89 19.30 -53.91
N LEU A 92 -12.29 20.08 -52.99
CA LEU A 92 -12.84 21.20 -52.21
C LEU A 92 -14.33 21.22 -51.78
N GLY A 93 -14.52 21.45 -50.47
CA GLY A 93 -15.43 22.49 -49.99
C GLY A 93 -16.79 22.04 -49.43
N GLY A 94 -16.90 22.13 -48.11
CA GLY A 94 -17.99 22.85 -47.43
C GLY A 94 -19.45 22.39 -47.58
N LEU A 95 -20.01 22.07 -46.41
CA LEU A 95 -21.28 22.59 -45.88
C LEU A 95 -22.60 21.81 -46.12
N ILE A 96 -23.38 21.79 -45.02
CA ILE A 96 -24.84 21.57 -44.85
C ILE A 96 -25.21 20.10 -44.53
N ASP A 97 -25.56 19.71 -43.29
CA ASP A 97 -26.68 20.10 -42.40
C ASP A 97 -28.06 19.54 -42.86
N PRO A 98 -29.12 19.52 -42.05
CA PRO A 98 -29.58 18.41 -41.21
C PRO A 98 -31.04 18.00 -41.52
N ARG A 99 -31.59 17.10 -40.67
CA ARG A 99 -33.01 16.74 -40.46
C ARG A 99 -33.55 15.60 -41.32
N ARG A 100 -33.93 14.49 -40.67
CA ARG A 100 -35.38 14.24 -40.46
C ARG A 100 -35.69 13.28 -39.29
N ILE A 101 -36.09 13.80 -38.11
CA ILE A 101 -37.42 13.71 -37.40
C ILE A 101 -37.77 12.25 -36.96
N LEU A 102 -38.18 11.89 -35.73
CA LEU A 102 -39.21 12.43 -34.83
C LEU A 102 -39.06 11.90 -33.39
N SER A 103 -39.20 12.78 -32.40
CA SER A 103 -39.79 12.46 -31.08
C SER A 103 -41.31 12.67 -31.15
N PRO A 104 -42.16 12.06 -30.29
CA PRO A 104 -42.38 12.65 -28.95
C PRO A 104 -42.88 11.70 -27.83
N GLY A 105 -42.55 12.03 -26.57
CA GLY A 105 -43.57 12.07 -25.50
C GLY A 105 -43.45 11.12 -24.28
N ARG A 106 -43.01 11.71 -23.15
CA ARG A 106 -43.45 11.56 -21.72
C ARG A 106 -43.31 10.21 -20.96
N VAL A 107 -42.46 10.13 -19.91
CA VAL A 107 -42.70 10.28 -18.42
C VAL A 107 -43.61 9.17 -17.83
N SER A 108 -43.32 8.31 -16.84
CA SER A 108 -42.22 7.92 -15.91
C SER A 108 -42.63 6.52 -15.32
N PRO A 109 -42.21 6.05 -14.11
CA PRO A 109 -40.95 5.39 -13.73
C PRO A 109 -41.15 3.98 -13.11
N ILE A 110 -40.23 3.00 -13.25
CA ILE A 110 -40.16 1.82 -12.34
C ILE A 110 -38.70 1.35 -12.14
N ASP A 111 -38.44 1.05 -10.86
CA ASP A 111 -37.26 0.53 -10.17
C ASP A 111 -36.47 -0.60 -10.85
N LEU A 112 -35.17 -0.60 -10.59
CA LEU A 112 -34.33 -1.80 -10.61
C LEU A 112 -33.80 -2.05 -9.20
N ASP A 113 -34.32 -3.11 -8.61
CA ASP A 113 -33.83 -3.79 -7.42
C ASP A 113 -32.86 -4.88 -7.91
N ASP A 114 -31.61 -4.87 -7.44
CA ASP A 114 -30.79 -6.08 -7.44
C ASP A 114 -29.92 -6.12 -6.17
N SER A 115 -30.04 -7.23 -5.47
CA SER A 115 -29.67 -7.45 -4.07
C SER A 115 -28.41 -8.30 -3.96
N ALA A 116 -27.41 -7.82 -3.19
CA ALA A 116 -26.45 -8.64 -2.45
C ALA A 116 -25.84 -7.81 -1.28
N PRO A 117 -25.43 -8.44 -0.16
CA PRO A 117 -25.66 -7.91 1.18
C PRO A 117 -24.55 -7.00 1.72
N PRO A 118 -24.85 -6.02 2.61
CA PRO A 118 -23.85 -5.28 3.35
C PRO A 118 -23.39 -6.01 4.63
N LEU A 119 -22.12 -5.80 4.97
CA LEU A 119 -21.46 -6.16 6.23
C LEU A 119 -22.07 -5.39 7.43
N PRO A 120 -21.90 -5.87 8.68
CA PRO A 120 -22.62 -5.32 9.83
C PRO A 120 -22.15 -3.91 10.20
N LEU A 121 -23.10 -2.97 10.33
CA LEU A 121 -22.86 -1.65 10.91
C LEU A 121 -22.78 -1.73 12.46
N PRO A 122 -22.03 -0.83 13.13
CA PRO A 122 -21.90 -0.82 14.58
C PRO A 122 -23.22 -0.43 15.28
N LEU A 123 -23.46 -1.00 16.46
CA LEU A 123 -24.64 -0.77 17.30
C LEU A 123 -24.80 0.71 17.71
N PRO A 124 -26.05 1.23 17.84
CA PRO A 124 -26.30 2.58 18.34
C PRO A 124 -25.99 2.69 19.85
N LEU A 125 -25.30 3.76 20.23
CA LEU A 125 -25.10 4.16 21.63
C LEU A 125 -26.44 4.61 22.27
N PRO A 126 -26.66 4.36 23.58
CA PRO A 126 -27.89 4.74 24.27
C PRO A 126 -27.99 6.26 24.47
N PRO A 127 -29.22 6.81 24.55
CA PRO A 127 -29.45 8.25 24.65
C PRO A 127 -29.09 8.81 26.03
N PRO A 128 -28.63 10.08 26.12
CA PRO A 128 -28.39 10.76 27.38
C PRO A 128 -29.71 11.13 28.09
N PRO A 129 -29.69 11.30 29.43
CA PRO A 129 -30.88 11.65 30.20
C PRO A 129 -31.35 13.09 29.93
N VAL A 130 -32.69 13.22 29.97
CA VAL A 130 -33.48 14.43 29.72
C VAL A 130 -33.44 15.37 30.92
N THR A 131 -33.16 16.66 30.68
CA THR A 131 -33.52 17.78 31.57
C THR A 131 -34.19 18.90 30.77
N PRO A 132 -35.08 19.70 31.38
CA PRO A 132 -36.23 20.29 30.70
C PRO A 132 -35.96 21.64 30.02
N ALA A 133 -36.92 21.95 29.14
CA ALA A 133 -37.06 23.08 28.24
C ALA A 133 -36.62 24.47 28.74
N ALA A 134 -35.94 25.20 27.84
CA ALA A 134 -35.81 26.64 27.90
C ALA A 134 -37.05 27.30 27.28
N GLU A 135 -37.69 28.19 28.05
CA GLU A 135 -38.65 29.16 27.53
C GLU A 135 -37.95 30.19 26.65
N THR A 136 -38.54 30.43 25.49
CA THR A 136 -38.32 31.57 24.61
C THR A 136 -38.43 32.90 25.35
N VAL A 137 -37.36 33.72 25.32
CA VAL A 137 -37.43 35.16 25.59
C VAL A 137 -36.71 35.94 24.48
N VAL A 138 -37.35 37.05 24.15
CA VAL A 138 -37.24 37.94 23.00
C VAL A 138 -35.94 38.78 23.00
N VAL A 139 -35.43 39.06 21.80
CA VAL A 139 -34.33 40.00 21.49
C VAL A 139 -34.70 41.44 21.90
N PRO A 140 -33.73 42.22 22.42
CA PRO A 140 -33.58 43.56 21.85
C PRO A 140 -32.12 43.91 21.50
N ALA A 141 -32.06 44.95 20.67
CA ALA A 141 -30.98 45.39 19.82
C ALA A 141 -29.74 45.98 20.52
N GLU A 142 -28.71 46.12 19.69
CA GLU A 142 -27.44 46.83 19.82
C GLU A 142 -27.35 47.91 20.92
N THR A 143 -26.37 47.72 21.82
CA THR A 143 -25.69 48.80 22.54
C THR A 143 -24.22 48.45 22.76
N SER A 144 -23.35 49.39 22.39
CA SER A 144 -21.91 49.53 22.67
C SER A 144 -21.30 48.53 23.66
N ALA A 145 -20.35 47.72 23.18
CA ALA A 145 -19.61 46.75 24.00
C ALA A 145 -18.80 47.44 25.09
N ALA A 146 -19.30 47.40 26.33
CA ALA A 146 -18.47 47.56 27.51
C ALA A 146 -17.67 46.26 27.70
N VAL A 147 -16.35 46.33 27.55
CA VAL A 147 -15.44 45.20 27.82
C VAL A 147 -15.48 44.94 29.33
N ALA A 148 -16.11 43.84 29.75
CA ALA A 148 -16.12 43.44 31.14
C ALA A 148 -14.71 42.96 31.56
N PRO A 149 -14.20 43.37 32.73
CA PRO A 149 -12.93 42.87 33.23
C PRO A 149 -13.04 41.38 33.57
N LEU A 150 -12.07 40.60 33.12
CA LEU A 150 -11.97 39.17 33.41
C LEU A 150 -11.01 38.95 34.59
N VAL A 151 -11.49 38.29 35.64
CA VAL A 151 -10.72 37.99 36.84
C VAL A 151 -10.02 36.63 36.65
N VAL A 152 -8.69 36.58 36.81
CA VAL A 152 -7.94 35.33 36.85
C VAL A 152 -7.56 35.04 38.30
N ALA A 153 -8.30 34.16 38.96
CA ALA A 153 -7.97 33.68 40.30
C ALA A 153 -8.16 32.16 40.38
N SER A 154 -7.15 31.46 40.89
CA SER A 154 -7.33 30.15 41.54
C SER A 154 -6.15 29.83 42.46
N ALA A 155 -6.37 30.00 43.76
CA ALA A 155 -5.86 29.12 44.78
C ALA A 155 -7.03 28.80 45.72
N GLU A 156 -7.45 27.54 45.79
CA GLU A 156 -8.27 27.07 46.91
C GLU A 156 -7.40 27.20 48.17
N ALA A 157 -7.67 28.23 48.97
CA ALA A 157 -7.23 28.32 50.35
C ALA A 157 -8.41 28.81 51.18
N ASP A 158 -8.93 27.91 52.00
CA ASP A 158 -9.91 28.23 53.03
C ASP A 158 -9.43 29.40 53.92
N ALA A 159 -10.29 30.41 54.04
CA ALA A 159 -10.38 31.36 55.14
C ALA A 159 -9.07 32.00 55.67
N ALA A 160 -8.69 33.15 55.09
CA ALA A 160 -8.48 34.44 55.78
C ALA A 160 -7.52 35.35 55.00
N GLY A 161 -8.04 36.46 54.47
CA GLY A 161 -7.27 37.51 53.82
C GLY A 161 -7.73 37.74 52.39
N ASP A 162 -8.40 38.86 52.16
CA ASP A 162 -8.74 39.38 50.83
C ASP A 162 -7.42 39.62 50.06
N GLU A 163 -6.99 38.68 49.21
CA GLU A 163 -5.91 38.92 48.23
C GLU A 163 -6.44 39.90 47.19
N ALA A 164 -6.43 41.19 47.55
CA ALA A 164 -6.98 42.25 46.74
C ALA A 164 -6.16 42.37 45.45
N LEU A 165 -6.77 41.97 44.32
CA LEU A 165 -6.25 42.19 42.97
C LEU A 165 -5.96 43.69 42.80
N ASP A 166 -4.69 44.07 42.83
CA ASP A 166 -4.25 45.47 42.92
C ASP A 166 -3.85 46.06 41.55
N LEU A 167 -3.94 45.26 40.48
CA LEU A 167 -3.50 45.63 39.13
C LEU A 167 -4.52 45.26 38.04
N ARG A 168 -4.70 46.19 37.09
CA ARG A 168 -5.46 46.00 35.85
C ARG A 168 -4.52 46.00 34.64
N LEU A 169 -4.45 44.87 33.95
CA LEU A 169 -3.69 44.69 32.71
C LEU A 169 -4.63 44.88 31.52
N PHE A 170 -4.30 45.81 30.62
CA PHE A 170 -5.00 46.07 29.38
C PHE A 170 -4.17 45.53 28.21
N LEU A 171 -4.71 44.55 27.50
CA LEU A 171 -4.09 43.96 26.31
C LEU A 171 -4.85 44.40 25.08
N ARG A 172 -4.18 45.08 24.16
CA ARG A 172 -4.80 45.56 22.92
C ARG A 172 -4.13 44.93 21.70
N GLY A 173 -4.94 44.32 20.86
CA GLY A 173 -4.49 43.71 19.61
C GLY A 173 -3.96 44.75 18.62
N ARG A 174 -3.09 44.33 17.71
CA ARG A 174 -2.51 45.18 16.65
C ARG A 174 -3.55 45.92 15.81
N ASP A 175 -4.68 45.27 15.54
CA ASP A 175 -5.78 45.84 14.75
C ASP A 175 -6.71 46.75 15.59
N GLY A 176 -6.44 46.89 16.89
CA GLY A 176 -7.20 47.72 17.83
C GLY A 176 -8.62 47.21 18.13
N SER A 177 -9.08 46.14 17.47
CA SER A 177 -10.43 45.56 17.58
C SER A 177 -10.61 44.65 18.80
N THR A 178 -9.54 44.00 19.24
CA THR A 178 -9.57 43.07 20.38
C THR A 178 -8.90 43.73 21.58
N CYS A 179 -9.65 43.90 22.66
CA CYS A 179 -9.16 44.45 23.93
C CYS A 179 -9.59 43.53 25.07
N VAL A 180 -8.64 43.06 25.85
CA VAL A 180 -8.88 42.22 27.04
C VAL A 180 -8.36 42.96 28.27
N VAL A 181 -9.19 42.99 29.31
CA VAL A 181 -8.82 43.57 30.61
C VAL A 181 -8.77 42.45 31.65
N MET A 182 -7.65 42.34 32.35
CA MET A 182 -7.43 41.33 33.40
C MET A 182 -7.19 42.01 34.74
N GLU A 183 -7.87 41.57 35.79
CA GLU A 183 -7.60 41.97 37.18
C GLU A 183 -6.69 40.92 37.84
N LEU A 184 -5.54 41.35 38.33
CA LEU A 184 -4.41 40.50 38.70
C LEU A 184 -3.72 41.02 39.97
N ASP A 185 -3.01 40.13 40.66
CA ASP A 185 -2.07 40.49 41.73
C ASP A 185 -0.72 40.95 41.15
N SER A 186 -0.29 42.17 41.47
CA SER A 186 0.95 42.75 40.96
C SER A 186 2.21 42.04 41.44
N GLY A 187 2.18 41.38 42.61
CA GLY A 187 3.30 40.60 43.14
C GLY A 187 3.59 39.40 42.27
N VAL A 188 2.60 38.53 42.07
CA VAL A 188 2.72 37.33 41.22
C VAL A 188 3.13 37.69 39.79
N LEU A 189 2.54 38.74 39.23
CA LEU A 189 2.83 39.18 37.86
C LEU A 189 4.29 39.66 37.70
N CYS A 190 4.78 40.48 38.63
CA CYS A 190 6.15 41.01 38.58
C CYS A 190 7.20 39.95 38.95
N ASP A 191 6.90 39.07 39.90
CA ASP A 191 7.82 37.98 40.29
C ASP A 191 7.96 36.93 39.17
N SER A 192 6.91 36.77 38.36
CA SER A 192 6.90 35.81 37.25
C SER A 192 7.59 36.34 35.99
N SER A 193 7.59 37.65 35.74
CA SER A 193 8.07 38.23 34.47
C SER A 193 8.84 39.53 34.68
N ALA A 194 10.07 39.55 34.18
CA ALA A 194 10.93 40.73 34.20
C ALA A 194 10.35 41.90 33.37
N PHE A 195 9.61 41.59 32.30
CA PHE A 195 8.88 42.59 31.51
C PHE A 195 7.84 43.34 32.35
N PHE A 196 7.00 42.62 33.08
CA PHE A 196 5.99 43.28 33.94
C PHE A 196 6.63 43.99 35.14
N ALA A 197 7.69 43.43 35.73
CA ALA A 197 8.44 44.11 36.79
C ALA A 197 8.99 45.47 36.33
N ALA A 198 9.44 45.58 35.08
CA ALA A 198 9.93 46.84 34.50
C ALA A 198 8.80 47.82 34.12
N MET A 199 7.63 47.31 33.73
CA MET A 199 6.46 48.10 33.33
C MET A 199 5.59 48.56 34.50
N ALA A 200 5.70 47.91 35.66
CA ALA A 200 4.83 48.19 36.81
C ALA A 200 5.07 49.60 37.38
N PRO A 201 4.02 50.41 37.60
CA PRO A 201 4.18 51.74 38.19
C PRO A 201 4.67 51.65 39.65
N PRO A 202 5.52 52.60 40.11
CA PRO A 202 6.04 52.61 41.47
C PRO A 202 4.90 52.62 42.51
N ARG A 203 5.10 51.96 43.66
CA ARG A 203 4.13 52.00 44.77
C ARG A 203 4.01 53.45 45.24
N GLY A 204 2.87 54.09 45.00
CA GLY A 204 2.57 55.42 45.51
C GLY A 204 2.43 55.41 47.04
N PRO A 205 2.62 56.55 47.72
CA PRO A 205 2.38 56.65 49.16
C PRO A 205 0.91 56.30 49.46
N ALA A 206 0.69 55.43 50.45
CA ALA A 206 -0.63 55.02 50.91
C ALA A 206 -1.36 56.23 51.52
N GLY A 207 -2.12 56.95 50.70
CA GLY A 207 -2.92 58.08 51.15
C GLY A 207 -3.18 59.08 50.04
N ASP A 208 -4.15 58.80 49.18
CA ASP A 208 -5.34 59.64 49.09
C ASP A 208 -6.45 58.89 48.34
N GLY A 209 -7.69 59.08 48.80
CA GLY A 209 -8.86 58.29 48.41
C GLY A 209 -9.28 58.44 46.96
N GLY A 210 -8.76 57.56 46.09
CA GLY A 210 -9.31 57.28 44.77
C GLY A 210 -8.78 55.94 44.27
N GLY A 211 -9.63 54.91 44.24
CA GLY A 211 -9.30 53.52 43.88
C GLY A 211 -8.90 53.33 42.41
N SER A 212 -7.82 53.97 41.97
CA SER A 212 -7.18 53.67 40.70
C SER A 212 -6.10 52.62 40.96
N GLY A 213 -6.48 51.35 40.85
CA GLY A 213 -5.53 50.23 40.85
C GLY A 213 -4.40 50.45 39.84
N ARG A 214 -3.27 49.78 40.06
CA ARG A 214 -2.11 49.88 39.17
C ARG A 214 -2.52 49.47 37.75
N ARG A 215 -2.06 50.20 36.74
CA ARG A 215 -2.46 49.96 35.35
C ARG A 215 -1.23 49.68 34.49
N ILE A 216 -1.27 48.56 33.76
CA ILE A 216 -0.30 48.24 32.71
C ILE A 216 -1.08 48.14 31.40
N GLU A 217 -0.62 48.86 30.37
CA GLU A 217 -1.18 48.78 29.02
C GLU A 217 -0.12 48.18 28.08
N VAL A 218 -0.52 47.16 27.32
CA VAL A 218 0.29 46.53 26.29
C VAL A 218 -0.46 46.63 24.97
N ASP A 219 0.00 47.54 24.11
CA ASP A 219 -0.53 47.73 22.76
C ASP A 219 0.23 46.92 21.72
N GLY A 220 -0.40 46.67 20.57
CA GLY A 220 0.25 46.04 19.42
C GLY A 220 0.43 44.52 19.56
N VAL A 221 -0.38 43.87 20.39
CA VAL A 221 -0.29 42.43 20.64
C VAL A 221 -0.77 41.63 19.42
N ASP A 222 0.05 40.70 18.95
CA ASP A 222 -0.26 39.90 17.76
C ASP A 222 -1.31 38.82 18.04
N ASN A 223 -1.17 38.15 19.17
CA ASN A 223 -2.11 37.12 19.62
C ASN A 223 -2.55 37.41 21.06
N VAL A 224 -3.63 38.18 21.19
CA VAL A 224 -4.17 38.62 22.50
C VAL A 224 -4.58 37.42 23.37
N GLU A 225 -5.13 36.36 22.77
CA GLU A 225 -5.56 35.16 23.49
C GLU A 225 -4.37 34.34 24.02
N ALA A 226 -3.30 34.24 23.25
CA ALA A 226 -2.06 33.60 23.71
C ALA A 226 -1.39 34.41 24.83
N PHE A 227 -1.46 35.74 24.74
CA PHE A 227 -0.93 36.61 25.78
C PHE A 227 -1.72 36.50 27.08
N ARG A 228 -3.05 36.52 26.98
CA ARG A 228 -3.96 36.22 28.09
C ARG A 228 -3.63 34.86 28.71
N ALA A 229 -3.46 33.83 27.89
CA ALA A 229 -3.08 32.48 28.30
C ALA A 229 -1.72 32.41 29.01
N ALA A 230 -0.71 33.15 28.55
CA ALA A 230 0.59 33.22 29.20
C ALA A 230 0.51 33.85 30.60
N VAL A 231 -0.34 34.87 30.75
CA VAL A 231 -0.63 35.47 32.06
C VAL A 231 -1.41 34.49 32.94
N GLU A 232 -2.44 33.82 32.42
CA GLU A 232 -3.18 32.78 33.15
C GLU A 232 -2.27 31.66 33.67
N LEU A 233 -1.26 31.28 32.89
CA LEU A 233 -0.27 30.26 33.25
C LEU A 233 0.52 30.61 34.52
N MET A 234 0.76 31.90 34.79
CA MET A 234 1.48 32.35 35.99
C MET A 234 0.75 32.01 37.29
N TYR A 235 -0.59 31.93 37.23
CA TYR A 235 -1.47 31.67 38.37
C TYR A 235 -1.95 30.22 38.43
N GLN A 236 -1.53 29.34 37.50
CA GLN A 236 -1.99 27.96 37.52
C GLN A 236 -1.32 27.14 38.64
N PRO A 237 -2.10 26.46 39.50
CA PRO A 237 -1.55 25.57 40.52
C PRO A 237 -0.93 24.30 39.89
N ASP A 238 -1.50 23.84 38.77
CA ASP A 238 -1.01 22.71 37.98
C ASP A 238 -0.80 23.13 36.51
N PRO A 239 0.32 23.80 36.20
CA PRO A 239 0.54 24.41 34.89
C PRO A 239 0.68 23.37 33.76
N LEU A 240 1.24 22.19 34.04
CA LEU A 240 1.39 21.15 33.01
C LEU A 240 0.05 20.55 32.62
N ARG A 241 -0.85 20.31 33.59
CA ARG A 241 -2.21 19.87 33.30
C ARG A 241 -3.00 20.92 32.53
N TRP A 242 -2.79 22.19 32.85
CA TRP A 242 -3.40 23.30 32.11
C TRP A 242 -2.93 23.34 30.65
N LEU A 243 -1.62 23.22 30.42
CA LEU A 243 -1.03 23.15 29.07
C LEU A 243 -1.55 21.92 28.30
N ALA A 244 -1.70 20.79 28.98
CA ALA A 244 -2.27 19.58 28.40
C ALA A 244 -3.73 19.77 27.95
N ALA A 245 -4.53 20.50 28.73
CA ALA A 245 -5.90 20.84 28.37
C ALA A 245 -5.98 21.89 27.23
N ALA A 246 -5.00 22.81 27.16
CA ALA A 246 -4.90 23.82 26.13
C ALA A 246 -4.46 23.24 24.75
N GLY A 247 -3.67 22.17 24.77
CA GLY A 247 -3.15 21.50 23.58
C GLY A 247 -1.88 22.13 23.01
N VAL A 248 -1.20 21.39 22.14
CA VAL A 248 0.14 21.74 21.62
C VAL A 248 0.15 23.07 20.88
N SER A 249 -0.77 23.28 19.93
CA SER A 249 -0.81 24.52 19.13
C SER A 249 -0.90 25.78 20.01
N ARG A 250 -1.73 25.77 21.05
CA ARG A 250 -1.87 26.91 21.98
C ARG A 250 -0.65 27.04 22.88
N SER A 251 -0.07 25.92 23.34
CA SER A 251 1.19 25.94 24.10
C SER A 251 2.36 26.53 23.31
N ILE A 252 2.39 26.34 21.98
CA ILE A 252 3.39 26.99 21.10
C ILE A 252 3.17 28.51 21.06
N ASP A 253 1.93 28.99 20.98
CA ASP A 253 1.65 30.43 21.03
C ASP A 253 2.02 31.03 22.40
N VAL A 254 1.69 30.32 23.48
CA VAL A 254 2.05 30.71 24.85
C VAL A 254 3.56 30.72 25.03
N LEU A 255 4.30 29.81 24.41
CA LEU A 255 5.76 29.80 24.40
C LEU A 255 6.34 31.05 23.72
N GLU A 256 5.81 31.44 22.54
CA GLU A 256 6.23 32.67 21.85
C GLU A 256 6.00 33.89 22.73
N VAL A 257 4.81 34.02 23.33
CA VAL A 257 4.52 35.14 24.23
C VAL A 257 5.39 35.09 25.48
N SER A 258 5.53 33.94 26.12
CA SER A 258 6.35 33.77 27.34
C SER A 258 7.80 34.17 27.10
N SER A 259 8.34 33.88 25.92
CA SER A 259 9.67 34.35 25.50
C SER A 259 9.70 35.88 25.36
N SER A 260 8.70 36.48 24.70
CA SER A 260 8.63 37.93 24.47
C SER A 260 8.52 38.77 25.76
N ILE A 261 7.82 38.24 26.78
CA ILE A 261 7.64 38.90 28.08
C ILE A 261 8.67 38.45 29.13
N MET A 262 9.72 37.71 28.74
CA MET A 262 10.76 37.21 29.65
C MET A 262 10.18 36.41 30.84
N PHE A 263 9.16 35.58 30.59
CA PHE A 263 8.58 34.65 31.56
C PHE A 263 9.32 33.31 31.53
N GLU A 264 10.49 33.25 32.17
CA GLU A 264 11.40 32.10 32.15
C GLU A 264 10.76 30.77 32.61
N ARG A 265 9.96 30.81 33.68
CA ARG A 265 9.23 29.63 34.17
C ARG A 265 8.21 29.14 33.13
N GLY A 266 7.51 30.06 32.45
CA GLY A 266 6.56 29.74 31.39
C GLY A 266 7.23 29.10 30.18
N VAL A 267 8.38 29.65 29.75
CA VAL A 267 9.20 29.07 28.68
C VAL A 267 9.57 27.62 29.00
N LYS A 268 10.10 27.36 30.21
CA LYS A 268 10.47 26.00 30.66
C LYS A 268 9.28 25.04 30.70
N LEU A 269 8.14 25.49 31.24
CA LEU A 269 6.91 24.68 31.32
C LEU A 269 6.35 24.34 29.94
N CYS A 270 6.32 25.31 29.03
CA CYS A 270 5.84 25.10 27.67
C CYS A 270 6.75 24.15 26.90
N LEU A 271 8.08 24.34 26.97
CA LEU A 271 9.03 23.42 26.32
C LEU A 271 8.96 22.01 26.88
N SER A 272 8.89 21.86 28.21
CA SER A 272 8.74 20.54 28.86
C SER A 272 7.44 19.83 28.45
N TYR A 273 6.33 20.56 28.35
CA TYR A 273 5.08 19.99 27.85
C TYR A 273 5.19 19.59 26.37
N ILE A 274 5.71 20.49 25.52
CA ILE A 274 5.85 20.27 24.07
C ILE A 274 6.76 19.05 23.80
N GLU A 275 7.85 18.91 24.55
CA GLU A 275 8.74 17.75 24.49
C GLU A 275 8.02 16.43 24.78
N ALA A 276 7.11 16.43 25.75
CA ALA A 276 6.46 15.22 26.25
C ALA A 276 5.28 14.70 25.40
N VAL A 277 4.86 15.45 24.36
CA VAL A 277 3.65 15.15 23.57
C VAL A 277 3.93 15.00 22.07
N PRO A 278 3.12 14.21 21.33
CA PRO A 278 3.21 14.12 19.86
C PRO A 278 2.72 15.41 19.20
N TRP A 279 3.24 15.72 18.01
CA TRP A 279 2.86 16.89 17.22
C TRP A 279 2.30 16.44 15.86
N ASN A 280 1.36 17.20 15.32
CA ASN A 280 0.97 17.08 13.92
C ASN A 280 1.83 17.97 13.00
N GLU A 281 1.66 17.82 11.69
CA GLU A 281 2.45 18.55 10.68
C GLU A 281 2.32 20.08 10.80
N ASN A 282 1.13 20.58 11.13
CA ASN A 282 0.90 22.02 11.29
C ASN A 282 1.61 22.56 12.55
N GLU A 283 1.60 21.79 13.64
CA GLU A 283 2.29 22.11 14.89
C GLU A 283 3.80 22.06 14.72
N GLU A 284 4.31 21.07 13.99
CA GLU A 284 5.73 20.96 13.66
C GLU A 284 6.21 22.17 12.83
N GLU A 285 5.44 22.56 11.81
CA GLU A 285 5.75 23.73 10.99
C GLU A 285 5.70 25.03 11.81
N LYS A 286 4.73 25.15 12.71
CA LYS A 286 4.64 26.28 13.64
C LYS A 286 5.84 26.34 14.57
N LEU A 287 6.28 25.20 15.11
CA LEU A 287 7.51 25.09 15.90
C LEU A 287 8.74 25.48 15.09
N LYS A 288 8.90 25.00 13.85
CA LYS A 288 10.01 25.40 12.96
C LYS A 288 10.06 26.91 12.78
N ASN A 289 8.92 27.53 12.51
CA ASN A 289 8.82 28.98 12.35
C ASN A 289 9.15 29.75 13.64
N LEU A 290 8.72 29.24 14.80
CA LEU A 290 9.03 29.83 16.09
C LEU A 290 10.53 29.76 16.40
N PHE A 291 11.13 28.58 16.26
CA PHE A 291 12.56 28.37 16.50
C PHE A 291 13.47 29.08 15.49
N ALA A 292 12.95 29.45 14.30
CA ALA A 292 13.67 30.29 13.35
C ALA A 292 13.68 31.78 13.76
N ARG A 293 12.69 32.23 14.55
CA ARG A 293 12.50 33.63 14.96
C ARG A 293 12.98 33.92 16.37
N CYS A 294 12.89 32.94 17.27
CA CYS A 294 13.19 33.06 18.69
C CYS A 294 14.36 32.15 19.08
N THR A 295 15.24 32.65 19.94
CA THR A 295 16.33 31.87 20.53
C THR A 295 15.95 31.46 21.94
N PHE A 296 15.97 30.16 22.22
CA PHE A 296 15.76 29.61 23.55
C PHE A 296 17.09 29.10 24.12
N ASP A 297 17.16 28.94 25.43
CA ASP A 297 18.30 28.27 26.07
C ASP A 297 18.43 26.83 25.53
N GLU A 298 19.62 26.47 25.05
CA GLU A 298 19.88 25.18 24.42
C GLU A 298 19.61 24.04 25.41
N ALA A 299 19.95 24.23 26.69
CA ALA A 299 19.81 23.19 27.72
C ALA A 299 18.36 22.72 27.93
N ILE A 300 17.37 23.59 27.69
CA ILE A 300 15.94 23.29 27.89
C ILE A 300 15.21 23.05 26.57
N SER A 301 15.82 23.36 25.42
CA SER A 301 15.19 23.26 24.11
C SER A 301 15.79 22.19 23.20
N GLN A 302 16.92 21.58 23.61
CA GLN A 302 17.64 20.58 22.84
C GLN A 302 16.75 19.40 22.40
N ASP A 303 15.89 18.87 23.27
CA ASP A 303 15.05 17.70 22.94
C ASP A 303 13.94 18.04 21.93
N VAL A 304 13.35 19.23 22.04
CA VAL A 304 12.41 19.75 21.04
C VAL A 304 13.13 19.98 19.71
N LEU A 305 14.32 20.58 19.73
CA LEU A 305 15.15 20.79 18.54
C LEU A 305 15.61 19.48 17.91
N ALA A 306 15.93 18.45 18.70
CA ALA A 306 16.32 17.13 18.21
C ALA A 306 15.19 16.44 17.44
N ARG A 307 13.93 16.72 17.79
CA ARG A 307 12.74 16.25 17.06
C ARG A 307 12.46 17.06 15.78
N LEU A 308 12.80 18.35 15.76
CA LEU A 308 12.58 19.23 14.59
C LEU A 308 13.68 19.12 13.54
N ARG A 309 14.92 18.82 13.96
CA ARG A 309 16.05 18.70 13.05
C ARG A 309 15.87 17.44 12.18
N PRO A 310 16.00 17.55 10.84
CA PRO A 310 16.09 16.38 9.98
C PRO A 310 17.22 15.52 10.52
N HIS A 311 16.88 14.30 10.96
CA HIS A 311 17.84 13.43 11.58
C HIS A 311 18.89 13.07 10.52
N SER A 312 20.13 13.55 10.70
CA SER A 312 21.24 13.29 9.78
C SER A 312 21.75 11.87 10.01
N TRP A 313 20.94 10.86 9.67
CA TRP A 313 21.58 9.61 9.29
C TRP A 313 22.44 9.94 8.09
N SER A 314 23.69 9.49 8.14
CA SER A 314 24.53 9.39 6.96
C SER A 314 23.73 8.63 5.91
N SER A 315 23.07 9.38 5.03
CA SER A 315 22.13 8.91 4.01
C SER A 315 20.77 8.40 4.56
N SER A 316 19.67 9.07 4.20
CA SER A 316 18.31 8.48 4.23
C SER A 316 18.21 7.21 3.35
N GLU A 317 19.26 6.95 2.57
CA GLU A 317 19.36 5.92 1.55
C GLU A 317 19.49 4.53 2.15
N ASP A 318 20.24 4.43 3.25
CA ASP A 318 20.44 3.18 3.96
C ASP A 318 19.13 2.67 4.59
N LEU A 319 18.29 3.55 5.14
CA LEU A 319 17.06 3.10 5.81
C LEU A 319 16.07 2.46 4.84
N THR A 320 15.78 3.10 3.70
CA THR A 320 14.82 2.55 2.73
C THR A 320 15.32 1.24 2.14
N VAL A 321 16.62 1.15 1.81
CA VAL A 321 17.26 -0.09 1.38
C VAL A 321 17.15 -1.17 2.47
N HIS A 322 17.45 -0.84 3.73
CA HIS A 322 17.33 -1.77 4.85
C HIS A 322 15.88 -2.24 5.07
N LEU A 323 14.89 -1.38 4.89
CA LEU A 323 13.47 -1.77 4.96
C LEU A 323 13.13 -2.75 3.84
N ILE A 324 13.52 -2.47 2.59
CA ILE A 324 13.30 -3.38 1.45
C ILE A 324 14.00 -4.73 1.70
N GLN A 325 15.25 -4.72 2.18
CA GLN A 325 16.00 -5.92 2.50
C GLN A 325 15.35 -6.72 3.65
N SER A 326 14.83 -6.04 4.67
CA SER A 326 14.12 -6.69 5.79
C SER A 326 12.81 -7.34 5.33
N VAL A 327 12.07 -6.67 4.45
CA VAL A 327 10.81 -7.18 3.89
C VAL A 327 11.06 -8.38 2.98
N THR A 328 12.04 -8.31 2.08
CA THR A 328 12.40 -9.44 1.19
C THR A 328 12.92 -10.66 1.96
N SER A 329 13.59 -10.44 3.10
CA SER A 329 14.10 -11.52 3.96
C SER A 329 13.07 -12.09 4.95
N SER A 330 11.85 -11.52 4.99
CA SER A 330 10.81 -11.95 5.93
C SER A 330 10.23 -13.33 5.57
N THR A 331 10.05 -14.17 6.59
CA THR A 331 9.47 -15.52 6.45
C THR A 331 7.94 -15.55 6.58
N ASN A 332 7.33 -14.48 7.10
CA ASN A 332 5.89 -14.36 7.31
C ASN A 332 5.23 -13.66 6.10
N SER A 333 4.35 -14.37 5.40
CA SER A 333 3.70 -13.87 4.18
C SER A 333 2.70 -12.74 4.41
N GLY A 334 1.96 -12.77 5.52
CA GLY A 334 1.01 -11.71 5.86
C GLY A 334 1.74 -10.41 6.21
N ALA A 335 2.64 -10.48 7.20
CA ALA A 335 3.42 -9.32 7.63
C ALA A 335 4.25 -8.73 6.50
N ARG A 336 4.82 -9.57 5.61
CA ARG A 336 5.54 -9.07 4.43
C ARG A 336 4.63 -8.24 3.54
N LYS A 337 3.43 -8.70 3.20
CA LYS A 337 2.51 -7.95 2.31
C LYS A 337 2.10 -6.61 2.91
N ASP A 338 1.84 -6.58 4.21
CA ASP A 338 1.52 -5.33 4.91
C ASP A 338 2.71 -4.37 4.84
N MET A 339 3.93 -4.83 5.10
CA MET A 339 5.13 -4.02 5.01
C MET A 339 5.46 -3.60 3.56
N GLN A 340 5.20 -4.45 2.56
CA GLN A 340 5.33 -4.08 1.14
C GLN A 340 4.39 -2.93 0.79
N SER A 341 3.13 -2.97 1.26
CA SER A 341 2.18 -1.89 1.00
C SER A 341 2.60 -0.58 1.67
N LEU A 342 3.11 -0.64 2.90
CA LEU A 342 3.68 0.52 3.61
C LEU A 342 4.86 1.12 2.84
N VAL A 343 5.84 0.30 2.46
CA VAL A 343 7.02 0.76 1.70
C VAL A 343 6.61 1.34 0.35
N ASN A 344 5.65 0.74 -0.36
CA ASN A 344 5.13 1.29 -1.61
C ASN A 344 4.45 2.65 -1.41
N GLY A 345 3.74 2.84 -0.29
CA GLY A 345 3.14 4.12 0.08
C GLY A 345 4.19 5.20 0.30
N LEU A 346 5.29 4.86 1.00
CA LEU A 346 6.42 5.76 1.22
C LEU A 346 7.08 6.17 -0.10
N LEU A 347 7.34 5.20 -0.98
CA LEU A 347 7.98 5.38 -2.29
C LEU A 347 7.07 6.00 -3.37
N SER A 348 5.80 6.26 -3.07
CA SER A 348 4.87 6.77 -4.06
C SER A 348 5.27 8.19 -4.50
N LYS A 349 5.25 8.46 -5.81
CA LYS A 349 5.47 9.80 -6.39
C LYS A 349 4.46 10.85 -5.89
N SER A 350 3.34 10.42 -5.31
CA SER A 350 2.31 11.28 -4.70
C SER A 350 2.46 11.44 -3.18
N SER A 351 3.52 10.88 -2.58
CA SER A 351 3.76 10.95 -1.14
C SER A 351 4.11 12.39 -0.74
N VAL A 352 3.36 12.94 0.23
CA VAL A 352 3.68 14.23 0.85
C VAL A 352 5.05 14.19 1.55
N TYR A 353 5.48 12.99 1.93
CA TYR A 353 6.69 12.75 2.73
C TYR A 353 7.98 12.63 1.91
N GLN A 354 7.91 12.46 0.58
CA GLN A 354 9.10 12.20 -0.23
C GLN A 354 9.15 13.12 -1.46
N LYS A 355 9.89 14.23 -1.32
CA LYS A 355 10.08 15.23 -2.40
C LYS A 355 11.29 14.94 -3.28
N ASP A 356 12.27 14.19 -2.79
CA ASP A 356 13.44 13.72 -3.53
C ASP A 356 13.59 12.20 -3.39
N MET A 357 13.40 11.48 -4.50
CA MET A 357 13.75 10.05 -4.63
C MET A 357 15.28 9.84 -4.73
N ALA A 358 16.06 10.88 -4.44
CA ALA A 358 17.50 10.93 -4.54
C ALA A 358 18.21 9.91 -3.63
N GLY A 359 17.48 9.28 -2.71
CA GLY A 359 18.04 8.36 -1.74
C GLY A 359 17.90 6.87 -2.03
N LEU A 360 17.70 6.42 -3.27
CA LEU A 360 17.77 4.99 -3.58
C LEU A 360 19.05 4.68 -4.35
N ASN A 361 20.03 4.09 -3.67
CA ASN A 361 21.23 3.61 -4.35
C ASN A 361 20.89 2.42 -5.27
N ARG A 362 21.16 2.60 -6.57
CA ARG A 362 21.00 1.59 -7.61
C ARG A 362 21.67 0.28 -7.23
N GLU A 363 22.93 0.35 -6.81
CA GLU A 363 23.74 -0.82 -6.51
C GLU A 363 23.14 -1.62 -5.35
N SER A 364 22.70 -0.94 -4.29
CA SER A 364 22.06 -1.58 -3.14
C SER A 364 20.76 -2.31 -3.50
N LEU A 365 19.91 -1.73 -4.35
CA LEU A 365 18.68 -2.39 -4.80
C LEU A 365 18.97 -3.62 -5.65
N TYR A 366 19.95 -3.53 -6.56
CA TYR A 366 20.36 -4.68 -7.37
C TYR A 366 21.02 -5.77 -6.53
N ASN A 367 21.78 -5.43 -5.47
CA ASN A 367 22.29 -6.42 -4.51
C ASN A 367 21.16 -7.24 -3.87
N ILE A 368 20.03 -6.61 -3.53
CA ILE A 368 18.84 -7.32 -3.03
C ILE A 368 18.23 -8.20 -4.14
N CYS A 369 18.15 -7.71 -5.38
CA CYS A 369 17.68 -8.50 -6.52
C CYS A 369 18.53 -9.75 -6.75
N TYR A 370 19.87 -9.60 -6.75
CA TYR A 370 20.81 -10.72 -6.87
C TYR A 370 20.65 -11.72 -5.73
N ALA A 371 20.49 -11.26 -4.48
CA ALA A 371 20.26 -12.15 -3.34
C ALA A 371 18.97 -12.96 -3.49
N CYS A 372 17.86 -12.33 -3.89
CA CYS A 372 16.60 -13.01 -4.16
C CYS A 372 16.70 -14.00 -5.33
N LEU A 373 17.39 -13.61 -6.41
CA LEU A 373 17.56 -14.45 -7.60
C LEU A 373 18.46 -15.66 -7.34
N ASN A 374 19.59 -15.47 -6.65
CA ASN A 374 20.48 -16.57 -6.28
C ASN A 374 19.74 -17.55 -5.36
N SER A 375 18.98 -17.03 -4.37
CA SER A 375 18.13 -17.88 -3.54
C SER A 375 17.07 -18.63 -4.35
N LEU A 376 16.50 -18.01 -5.39
CA LEU A 376 15.58 -18.70 -6.29
C LEU A 376 16.28 -19.85 -7.03
N VAL A 377 17.44 -19.59 -7.64
CA VAL A 377 18.24 -20.60 -8.35
C VAL A 377 18.58 -21.77 -7.42
N ASP A 378 19.06 -21.50 -6.20
CA ASP A 378 19.39 -22.51 -5.20
C ASP A 378 18.16 -23.37 -4.84
N LEU A 379 16.97 -22.76 -4.70
CA LEU A 379 15.72 -23.48 -4.41
C LEU A 379 15.31 -24.41 -5.55
N TYR A 380 15.53 -24.02 -6.81
CA TYR A 380 15.25 -24.86 -7.96
C TYR A 380 16.25 -26.01 -8.05
N ASP A 381 17.54 -25.76 -7.80
CA ASP A 381 18.57 -26.81 -7.76
C ASP A 381 18.27 -27.83 -6.65
N GLU A 382 17.95 -27.38 -5.44
CA GLU A 382 17.56 -28.24 -4.31
C GLU A 382 16.33 -29.10 -4.67
N ALA A 383 15.35 -28.52 -5.36
CA ALA A 383 14.14 -29.24 -5.79
C ALA A 383 14.41 -30.25 -6.93
N THR A 384 15.31 -29.96 -7.86
CA THR A 384 15.70 -30.91 -8.91
C THR A 384 16.47 -32.10 -8.34
N GLU A 385 17.41 -31.87 -7.42
CA GLU A 385 18.17 -32.94 -6.76
C GLU A 385 17.27 -33.85 -5.91
N ALA A 386 16.32 -33.25 -5.19
CA ALA A 386 15.33 -34.01 -4.40
C ALA A 386 14.40 -34.87 -5.25
N THR A 387 14.20 -34.51 -6.53
CA THR A 387 13.38 -35.30 -7.47
C THR A 387 14.18 -36.47 -8.06
N ASN A 388 15.50 -36.32 -8.21
CA ASN A 388 16.40 -37.35 -8.75
C ASN A 388 16.78 -38.41 -7.71
N HIS A 389 16.84 -38.05 -6.42
CA HIS A 389 17.07 -38.99 -5.34
C HIS A 389 15.74 -39.48 -4.74
N THR A 390 15.37 -40.72 -5.03
CA THR A 390 14.18 -41.42 -4.53
C THR A 390 13.90 -41.13 -3.05
N ALA A 391 12.88 -40.31 -2.80
CA ALA A 391 12.07 -40.25 -1.59
C ALA A 391 12.81 -40.37 -0.24
N GLN A 392 13.69 -39.42 0.08
CA GLN A 392 14.01 -39.10 1.47
C GLN A 392 14.66 -37.73 1.64
N ALA A 393 14.04 -36.68 1.11
CA ALA A 393 14.25 -35.37 1.71
C ALA A 393 13.59 -35.45 3.10
N LEU A 394 14.42 -35.51 4.14
CA LEU A 394 14.01 -35.15 5.48
C LEU A 394 13.27 -33.81 5.33
N VAL A 395 11.95 -33.84 5.41
CA VAL A 395 11.19 -32.66 5.81
C VAL A 395 11.78 -32.34 7.17
N ILE A 396 12.72 -31.39 7.22
CA ILE A 396 13.13 -30.77 8.47
C ILE A 396 11.81 -30.35 9.08
N LYS A 397 11.38 -31.04 10.14
CA LYS A 397 10.08 -30.83 10.78
C LYS A 397 9.96 -29.33 11.07
N GLY A 398 9.10 -28.64 10.33
CA GLY A 398 8.91 -27.18 10.44
C GLY A 398 9.39 -26.34 9.25
N SER A 399 10.07 -26.90 8.24
CA SER A 399 10.43 -26.18 7.01
C SER A 399 9.25 -26.11 6.02
N LYS A 400 9.09 -24.94 5.39
CA LYS A 400 8.04 -24.70 4.39
C LYS A 400 8.31 -25.53 3.12
N PRO A 401 7.26 -26.01 2.42
CA PRO A 401 7.42 -26.70 1.15
C PRO A 401 8.22 -25.86 0.14
N PHE A 402 8.99 -26.53 -0.72
CA PHE A 402 9.76 -25.89 -1.80
C PHE A 402 8.94 -24.88 -2.60
N ILE A 403 7.73 -25.26 -2.98
CA ILE A 403 6.84 -24.41 -3.77
C ILE A 403 6.47 -23.10 -3.04
N GLU A 404 6.33 -23.14 -1.71
CA GLU A 404 6.06 -21.92 -0.94
C GLU A 404 7.29 -21.01 -0.90
N ARG A 405 8.50 -21.58 -0.73
CA ARG A 405 9.77 -20.84 -0.80
C ARG A 405 10.05 -20.27 -2.18
N ILE A 406 9.70 -20.98 -3.25
CA ILE A 406 9.84 -20.51 -4.64
C ILE A 406 8.84 -19.38 -4.92
N SER A 407 7.56 -19.58 -4.57
CA SER A 407 6.53 -18.54 -4.68
C SER A 407 6.92 -17.29 -3.91
N GLN A 408 7.55 -17.46 -2.75
CA GLN A 408 8.08 -16.38 -1.92
C GLN A 408 9.13 -15.54 -2.67
N GLN A 409 10.17 -16.16 -3.20
CA GLN A 409 11.22 -15.44 -3.93
C GLN A 409 10.69 -14.84 -5.24
N THR A 410 9.73 -15.51 -5.88
CA THR A 410 9.02 -14.99 -7.05
C THR A 410 8.24 -13.70 -6.73
N GLU A 411 7.52 -13.66 -5.60
CA GLU A 411 6.83 -12.45 -5.13
C GLU A 411 7.82 -11.33 -4.79
N ASN A 412 8.95 -11.66 -4.14
CA ASN A 412 9.99 -10.68 -3.83
C ASN A 412 10.57 -10.05 -5.10
N LEU A 413 10.94 -10.85 -6.10
CA LEU A 413 11.50 -10.36 -7.37
C LEU A 413 10.51 -9.52 -8.16
N ASN A 414 9.23 -9.91 -8.22
CA ASN A 414 8.20 -9.11 -8.86
C ASN A 414 8.00 -7.77 -8.15
N TRP A 415 7.99 -7.77 -6.81
CA TRP A 415 7.87 -6.52 -6.04
C TRP A 415 9.09 -5.60 -6.23
N LEU A 416 10.30 -6.16 -6.26
CA LEU A 416 11.52 -5.40 -6.56
C LEU A 416 11.49 -4.82 -7.97
N LEU A 417 11.02 -5.59 -8.96
CA LEU A 417 10.81 -5.09 -10.32
C LEU A 417 9.81 -3.92 -10.33
N ASP A 418 8.69 -4.03 -9.60
CA ASP A 418 7.72 -2.94 -9.49
C ASP A 418 8.33 -1.67 -8.88
N ILE A 419 9.15 -1.81 -7.82
CA ILE A 419 9.91 -0.70 -7.24
C ILE A 419 10.83 -0.07 -8.29
N LEU A 420 11.67 -0.89 -8.95
CA LEU A 420 12.62 -0.44 -9.96
C LEU A 420 11.94 0.24 -11.14
N VAL A 421 10.77 -0.24 -11.57
CA VAL A 421 9.96 0.37 -12.62
C VAL A 421 9.40 1.71 -12.17
N ASN A 422 8.90 1.82 -10.93
CA ASN A 422 8.33 3.06 -10.42
C ASN A 422 9.38 4.18 -10.28
N ILE A 423 10.63 3.82 -10.02
CA ILE A 423 11.76 4.75 -9.89
C ILE A 423 12.61 4.86 -11.18
N ASP A 424 12.15 4.30 -12.29
CA ASP A 424 12.78 4.41 -13.62
C ASP A 424 14.21 3.80 -13.69
N MET A 425 14.46 2.69 -12.98
CA MET A 425 15.77 2.01 -12.84
C MET A 425 15.77 0.52 -13.21
N ALA A 426 14.76 0.04 -13.94
CA ALA A 426 14.57 -1.39 -14.22
C ALA A 426 15.33 -1.95 -15.44
N GLU A 427 16.17 -1.17 -16.13
CA GLU A 427 16.90 -1.64 -17.33
C GLU A 427 17.76 -2.88 -17.05
N GLU A 428 18.59 -2.82 -16.00
CA GLU A 428 19.51 -3.91 -15.62
C GLU A 428 18.76 -5.14 -15.11
N PHE A 429 17.53 -5.01 -14.62
CA PHE A 429 16.69 -6.15 -14.24
C PHE A 429 16.34 -7.01 -15.46
N VAL A 430 16.12 -6.40 -16.63
CA VAL A 430 15.86 -7.15 -17.87
C VAL A 430 17.11 -7.95 -18.26
N GLU A 431 18.30 -7.37 -18.11
CA GLU A 431 19.55 -8.08 -18.34
C GLU A 431 19.76 -9.22 -17.36
N LEU A 432 19.53 -8.96 -16.07
CA LEU A 432 19.57 -9.93 -14.99
C LEU A 432 18.70 -11.16 -15.31
N TRP A 433 17.46 -10.93 -15.75
CA TRP A 433 16.50 -11.98 -16.05
C TRP A 433 16.73 -12.68 -17.39
N ALA A 434 17.12 -11.94 -18.43
CA ALA A 434 17.37 -12.49 -19.76
C ALA A 434 18.57 -13.45 -19.78
N LYS A 435 19.57 -13.25 -18.90
CA LYS A 435 20.77 -14.09 -18.80
C LYS A 435 20.62 -15.33 -17.92
N GLN A 436 19.39 -15.74 -17.59
CA GLN A 436 19.12 -16.88 -16.70
C GLN A 436 19.06 -18.22 -17.46
N ASP A 437 20.12 -18.58 -18.19
CA ASP A 437 20.22 -19.84 -18.93
C ASP A 437 19.97 -21.07 -18.05
N ARG A 438 20.40 -21.02 -16.78
CA ARG A 438 20.20 -22.11 -15.82
C ARG A 438 18.72 -22.31 -15.49
N LEU A 439 17.98 -21.25 -15.20
CA LEU A 439 16.55 -21.33 -14.89
C LEU A 439 15.73 -21.75 -16.12
N ILE A 440 16.13 -21.32 -17.32
CA ILE A 440 15.50 -21.75 -18.58
C ILE A 440 15.66 -23.27 -18.77
N ARG A 441 16.85 -23.83 -18.53
CA ARG A 441 17.06 -25.29 -18.61
C ARG A 441 16.26 -26.05 -17.55
N ILE A 442 16.20 -25.53 -16.33
CA ILE A 442 15.39 -26.14 -15.26
C ILE A 442 13.91 -26.06 -15.61
N HIS A 443 13.46 -24.98 -16.26
CA HIS A 443 12.09 -24.85 -16.77
C HIS A 443 11.75 -25.94 -17.79
N GLU A 444 12.67 -26.45 -18.59
CA GLU A 444 12.30 -27.56 -19.49
C GLU A 444 11.92 -28.85 -18.75
N GLN A 445 12.48 -29.04 -17.55
CA GLN A 445 12.41 -30.31 -16.79
C GLN A 445 11.48 -30.24 -15.58
N ALA A 446 11.17 -29.03 -15.09
CA ALA A 446 10.39 -28.83 -13.88
C ALA A 446 8.89 -29.13 -14.08
N SER A 447 8.20 -29.43 -12.96
CA SER A 447 6.75 -29.63 -12.98
C SER A 447 6.01 -28.33 -13.35
N PRO A 448 4.80 -28.39 -13.95
CA PRO A 448 4.02 -27.19 -14.27
C PRO A 448 3.82 -26.24 -13.08
N MET A 449 3.66 -26.79 -11.87
CA MET A 449 3.52 -26.03 -10.63
C MET A 449 4.80 -25.26 -10.23
N MET A 450 5.98 -25.70 -10.64
CA MET A 450 7.20 -24.92 -10.37
C MET A 450 7.49 -23.96 -11.51
N ARG A 451 7.22 -24.35 -12.75
CA ARG A 451 7.51 -23.56 -13.94
C ARG A 451 6.70 -22.29 -14.04
N TYR A 452 5.41 -22.35 -13.65
CA TYR A 452 4.56 -21.16 -13.70
C TYR A 452 5.09 -20.02 -12.82
N GLU A 453 5.83 -20.29 -11.75
CA GLU A 453 6.43 -19.25 -10.90
C GLU A 453 7.52 -18.46 -11.65
N LEU A 454 8.37 -19.12 -12.44
CA LEU A 454 9.32 -18.44 -13.33
C LEU A 454 8.58 -17.63 -14.40
N SER A 455 7.52 -18.22 -14.98
CA SER A 455 6.70 -17.56 -15.98
C SER A 455 5.98 -16.33 -15.41
N ARG A 456 5.68 -16.25 -14.11
CA ARG A 456 5.15 -15.03 -13.49
C ARG A 456 6.15 -13.88 -13.52
N ILE A 457 7.43 -14.15 -13.27
CA ILE A 457 8.49 -13.12 -13.35
C ILE A 457 8.63 -12.64 -14.79
N SER A 458 8.74 -13.57 -15.74
CA SER A 458 8.80 -13.25 -17.16
C SER A 458 7.60 -12.44 -17.64
N ALA A 459 6.39 -12.73 -17.13
CA ALA A 459 5.18 -12.01 -17.49
C ALA A 459 5.26 -10.54 -17.04
N SER A 460 5.70 -10.29 -15.81
CA SER A 460 5.91 -8.94 -15.30
C SER A 460 6.95 -8.17 -16.11
N VAL A 461 8.06 -8.82 -16.49
CA VAL A 461 9.10 -8.22 -17.36
C VAL A 461 8.52 -7.85 -18.73
N PHE A 462 7.77 -8.75 -19.38
CA PHE A 462 7.14 -8.47 -20.67
C PHE A 462 6.08 -7.35 -20.58
N ILE A 463 5.30 -7.30 -19.50
CA ILE A 463 4.36 -6.20 -19.26
C ILE A 463 5.11 -4.87 -19.14
N ALA A 464 6.17 -4.81 -18.34
CA ALA A 464 6.93 -3.59 -18.12
C ALA A 464 7.60 -3.09 -19.42
N LEU A 465 8.14 -4.02 -20.22
CA LEU A 465 8.74 -3.75 -21.52
C LEU A 465 7.70 -3.26 -22.54
N GLY A 466 6.56 -3.94 -22.66
CA GLY A 466 5.51 -3.61 -23.63
C GLY A 466 4.79 -2.30 -23.33
N LYS A 467 4.67 -1.93 -22.04
CA LYS A 467 4.17 -0.61 -21.62
C LYS A 467 5.16 0.52 -21.91
N GLY A 468 6.40 0.21 -22.30
CA GLY A 468 7.47 1.19 -22.48
C GLY A 468 7.99 1.78 -21.18
N LYS A 469 7.68 1.16 -20.02
CA LYS A 469 8.18 1.58 -18.71
C LYS A 469 9.63 1.14 -18.48
N VAL A 470 10.10 0.16 -19.24
CA VAL A 470 11.50 -0.27 -19.24
C VAL A 470 12.03 -0.17 -20.66
N GLN A 471 13.18 0.47 -20.80
CA GLN A 471 13.90 0.55 -22.06
C GLN A 471 15.22 -0.18 -21.89
N CYS A 472 15.55 -1.03 -22.85
CA CYS A 472 16.83 -1.73 -22.88
C CYS A 472 17.27 -1.95 -24.33
N ARG A 473 18.56 -2.28 -24.49
CA ARG A 473 19.19 -2.50 -25.80
C ARG A 473 18.47 -3.59 -26.59
N GLY A 474 18.47 -3.47 -27.91
CA GLY A 474 17.80 -4.43 -28.80
C GLY A 474 18.28 -5.88 -28.62
N GLU A 475 19.56 -6.07 -28.36
CA GLU A 475 20.17 -7.37 -28.09
C GLU A 475 19.59 -8.04 -26.83
N LEU A 476 19.39 -7.28 -25.75
CA LEU A 476 18.79 -7.78 -24.52
C LEU A 476 17.32 -8.15 -24.71
N ARG A 477 16.57 -7.34 -25.49
CA ARG A 477 15.18 -7.68 -25.87
C ARG A 477 15.15 -8.98 -26.67
N SER A 478 16.01 -9.13 -27.67
CA SER A 478 16.11 -10.37 -28.43
C SER A 478 16.43 -11.57 -27.52
N LEU A 479 17.42 -11.44 -26.63
CA LEU A 479 17.82 -12.50 -25.69
C LEU A 479 16.65 -12.91 -24.78
N LEU A 480 15.94 -11.93 -24.23
CA LEU A 480 14.76 -12.17 -23.39
C LEU A 480 13.70 -12.99 -24.14
N PHE A 481 13.38 -12.63 -25.39
CA PHE A 481 12.40 -13.36 -26.19
C PHE A 481 12.88 -14.78 -26.54
N TYR A 482 14.14 -14.95 -26.94
CA TYR A 482 14.67 -16.29 -27.22
C TYR A 482 14.69 -17.22 -26.01
N GLY A 483 14.92 -16.68 -24.81
CA GLY A 483 14.92 -17.46 -23.58
C GLY A 483 13.52 -17.74 -23.02
N TRP A 484 12.66 -16.73 -22.99
CA TRP A 484 11.44 -16.76 -22.15
C TRP A 484 10.12 -16.76 -22.93
N PHE A 485 10.12 -16.57 -24.25
CA PHE A 485 8.88 -16.59 -25.04
C PHE A 485 8.24 -17.99 -25.07
N SER A 486 9.01 -19.02 -25.42
CA SER A 486 8.49 -20.40 -25.43
C SER A 486 8.00 -20.87 -24.05
N PRO A 487 8.76 -20.66 -22.95
CA PRO A 487 8.26 -20.87 -21.59
C PRO A 487 6.92 -20.17 -21.29
N MET A 488 6.78 -18.91 -21.72
CA MET A 488 5.56 -18.14 -21.55
C MET A 488 4.38 -18.76 -22.28
N LEU A 489 4.56 -19.15 -23.55
CA LEU A 489 3.53 -19.82 -24.34
C LEU A 489 3.16 -21.20 -23.76
N LEU A 490 4.11 -21.88 -23.11
CA LEU A 490 3.87 -23.17 -22.48
C LEU A 490 2.97 -23.05 -21.26
N ASP A 491 3.24 -22.06 -20.41
CA ASP A 491 2.60 -21.90 -19.10
C ASP A 491 1.41 -20.95 -19.09
N PHE A 492 1.07 -20.30 -20.22
CA PHE A 492 0.02 -19.28 -20.25
C PHE A 492 -1.33 -19.74 -19.68
N GLY A 493 -1.76 -20.98 -19.96
CA GLY A 493 -2.96 -21.54 -19.34
C GLY A 493 -2.89 -21.58 -17.80
N TRP A 494 -1.71 -21.82 -17.22
CA TRP A 494 -1.51 -21.72 -15.76
C TRP A 494 -1.52 -20.29 -15.25
N LEU A 495 -0.92 -19.35 -15.99
CA LEU A 495 -0.98 -17.92 -15.67
C LEU A 495 -2.43 -17.40 -15.69
N GLN A 496 -3.27 -17.93 -16.58
CA GLN A 496 -4.69 -17.60 -16.64
C GLN A 496 -5.48 -18.18 -15.45
N ARG A 497 -5.24 -19.45 -15.09
CA ARG A 497 -5.95 -20.12 -13.98
C ARG A 497 -5.48 -19.68 -12.60
N CYS A 498 -4.21 -19.31 -12.46
CA CYS A 498 -3.56 -18.97 -11.19
C CYS A 498 -2.77 -17.67 -11.32
N SER A 499 -3.47 -16.57 -11.57
CA SER A 499 -2.84 -15.27 -11.86
C SER A 499 -2.06 -14.66 -10.70
N LYS A 500 -2.44 -14.93 -9.44
CA LYS A 500 -1.80 -14.36 -8.24
C LYS A 500 -1.54 -12.84 -8.34
N GLY A 501 -2.53 -12.10 -8.85
CA GLY A 501 -2.45 -10.65 -9.05
C GLY A 501 -1.95 -10.19 -10.42
N LEU A 502 -1.55 -11.11 -11.30
CA LEU A 502 -1.18 -10.81 -12.69
C LEU A 502 -2.42 -10.40 -13.50
N ASP A 503 -2.36 -9.26 -14.17
CA ASP A 503 -3.34 -8.89 -15.19
C ASP A 503 -3.00 -9.57 -16.53
N VAL A 504 -3.69 -10.68 -16.79
CA VAL A 504 -3.48 -11.53 -17.98
C VAL A 504 -3.80 -10.78 -19.28
N ARG A 505 -4.79 -9.86 -19.27
CA ARG A 505 -5.11 -9.07 -20.47
C ARG A 505 -4.01 -8.07 -20.76
N SER A 506 -3.51 -7.41 -19.70
CA SER A 506 -2.33 -6.57 -19.80
C SER A 506 -1.12 -7.36 -20.30
N LEU A 507 -0.95 -8.63 -19.89
CA LEU A 507 0.12 -9.49 -20.42
C LEU A 507 -0.03 -9.70 -21.94
N GLU A 508 -1.20 -10.11 -22.43
CA GLU A 508 -1.41 -10.37 -23.86
C GLU A 508 -1.11 -9.14 -24.73
N GLU A 509 -1.64 -7.98 -24.32
CA GLU A 509 -1.41 -6.73 -25.03
C GLU A 509 0.08 -6.35 -25.05
N ASN A 510 0.72 -6.36 -23.88
CA ASN A 510 2.08 -5.86 -23.73
C ASN A 510 3.14 -6.85 -24.23
N LEU A 511 2.88 -8.17 -24.18
CA LEU A 511 3.72 -9.17 -24.83
C LEU A 511 3.76 -8.93 -26.34
N GLY A 512 2.60 -8.65 -26.95
CA GLY A 512 2.51 -8.29 -28.37
C GLY A 512 3.24 -6.98 -28.71
N GLN A 513 3.07 -5.93 -27.88
CA GLN A 513 3.80 -4.67 -28.07
C GLN A 513 5.31 -4.83 -27.95
N ALA A 514 5.76 -5.57 -26.93
CA ALA A 514 7.17 -5.87 -26.72
C ALA A 514 7.76 -6.65 -27.92
N LEU A 515 7.04 -7.64 -28.45
CA LEU A 515 7.49 -8.44 -29.60
C LEU A 515 7.65 -7.55 -30.84
N LEU A 516 6.72 -6.63 -31.07
CA LEU A 516 6.78 -5.66 -32.18
C LEU A 516 7.96 -4.68 -32.13
N THR A 517 8.72 -4.63 -31.02
CA THR A 517 9.95 -3.84 -30.92
C THR A 517 11.17 -4.53 -31.53
N LEU A 518 11.11 -5.84 -31.80
CA LEU A 518 12.23 -6.61 -32.35
C LEU A 518 12.42 -6.36 -33.86
N PRO A 519 13.57 -6.71 -34.46
CA PRO A 519 13.73 -6.72 -35.92
C PRO A 519 12.71 -7.65 -36.61
N LEU A 520 12.19 -7.26 -37.79
CA LEU A 520 11.14 -7.99 -38.51
C LEU A 520 11.40 -9.49 -38.71
N LYS A 521 12.66 -9.86 -38.96
CA LYS A 521 13.06 -11.27 -39.12
C LYS A 521 12.89 -12.08 -37.83
N GLN A 522 13.20 -11.47 -36.68
CA GLN A 522 12.99 -12.12 -35.39
C GLN A 522 11.51 -12.19 -35.03
N GLN A 523 10.75 -11.12 -35.33
CA GLN A 523 9.29 -11.12 -35.16
C GLN A 523 8.65 -12.29 -35.92
N GLN A 524 9.08 -12.54 -37.15
CA GLN A 524 8.59 -13.66 -37.96
C GLN A 524 8.72 -15.00 -37.23
N CYS A 525 9.93 -15.34 -36.76
CA CYS A 525 10.16 -16.61 -36.07
C CYS A 525 9.26 -16.79 -34.84
N LEU A 526 9.11 -15.73 -34.03
CA LEU A 526 8.28 -15.77 -32.82
C LEU A 526 6.78 -15.83 -33.15
N PHE A 527 6.32 -15.15 -34.21
CA PHE A 527 4.94 -15.24 -34.65
C PHE A 527 4.60 -16.61 -35.25
N GLU A 528 5.54 -17.26 -35.94
CA GLU A 528 5.36 -18.64 -36.43
C GLU A 528 5.23 -19.62 -35.26
N GLU A 529 6.10 -19.50 -34.24
CA GLU A 529 6.03 -20.30 -33.01
C GLU A 529 4.70 -20.07 -32.26
N TRP A 530 4.31 -18.81 -32.09
CA TRP A 530 3.02 -18.45 -31.49
C TRP A 530 1.85 -19.03 -32.28
N PHE A 531 1.86 -18.92 -33.61
CA PHE A 531 0.77 -19.41 -34.45
C PHE A 531 0.60 -20.92 -34.32
N GLN A 532 1.70 -21.68 -34.28
CA GLN A 532 1.67 -23.12 -34.03
C GLN A 532 1.14 -23.47 -32.63
N CYS A 533 1.56 -22.71 -31.61
CA CYS A 533 1.09 -22.90 -30.25
C CYS A 533 -0.40 -22.57 -30.10
N PHE A 534 -0.86 -21.45 -30.68
CA PHE A 534 -2.25 -21.02 -30.64
C PHE A 534 -3.17 -21.98 -31.39
N ALA A 535 -2.73 -22.50 -32.54
CA ALA A 535 -3.47 -23.50 -33.30
C ALA A 535 -3.66 -24.83 -32.55
N SER A 536 -2.74 -25.18 -31.64
CA SER A 536 -2.80 -26.42 -30.85
C SER A 536 -3.51 -26.25 -29.50
N LYS A 537 -3.33 -25.12 -28.82
CA LYS A 537 -3.81 -24.89 -27.45
C LYS A 537 -5.01 -23.94 -27.33
N GLY A 538 -5.35 -23.22 -28.40
CA GLY A 538 -6.45 -22.26 -28.40
C GLY A 538 -6.30 -21.18 -27.32
N SER A 539 -7.31 -21.04 -26.46
CA SER A 539 -7.36 -20.02 -25.41
C SER A 539 -6.33 -20.19 -24.29
N GLU A 540 -5.63 -21.33 -24.22
CA GLU A 540 -4.51 -21.53 -23.27
C GLU A 540 -3.16 -20.98 -23.80
N CYS A 541 -3.19 -20.21 -24.89
CA CYS A 541 -2.08 -19.49 -25.48
C CYS A 541 -2.41 -17.98 -25.51
N PRO A 542 -1.44 -17.05 -25.31
CA PRO A 542 -1.74 -15.62 -25.30
C PRO A 542 -2.29 -15.16 -26.65
N ASN A 543 -3.30 -14.29 -26.62
CA ASN A 543 -3.88 -13.73 -27.84
C ASN A 543 -3.02 -12.59 -28.42
N LEU A 544 -2.10 -12.94 -29.32
CA LEU A 544 -1.24 -11.97 -30.02
C LEU A 544 -1.79 -11.51 -31.38
N THR A 545 -3.08 -11.77 -31.67
CA THR A 545 -3.69 -11.51 -32.99
C THR A 545 -3.50 -10.08 -33.46
N ARG A 546 -3.67 -9.09 -32.58
CA ARG A 546 -3.49 -7.67 -32.92
C ARG A 546 -2.05 -7.36 -33.31
N ALA A 547 -1.08 -7.90 -32.57
CA ALA A 547 0.33 -7.71 -32.86
C ALA A 547 0.72 -8.40 -34.18
N PHE A 548 0.23 -9.62 -34.40
CA PHE A 548 0.41 -10.35 -35.65
C PHE A 548 -0.10 -9.55 -36.86
N GLN A 549 -1.31 -8.97 -36.78
CA GLN A 549 -1.86 -8.13 -37.85
C GLN A 549 -1.03 -6.88 -38.14
N VAL A 550 -0.38 -6.29 -37.12
CA VAL A 550 0.55 -5.16 -37.31
C VAL A 550 1.80 -5.62 -38.03
N TRP A 551 2.42 -6.72 -37.59
CA TRP A 551 3.58 -7.30 -38.25
C TRP A 551 3.29 -7.70 -39.69
N TRP A 552 2.18 -8.42 -39.95
CA TRP A 552 1.78 -8.86 -41.29
C TRP A 552 1.67 -7.69 -42.27
N ARG A 553 1.03 -6.59 -41.85
CA ARG A 553 0.96 -5.37 -42.66
C ARG A 553 2.35 -4.80 -42.93
N ARG A 554 3.23 -4.71 -41.93
CA ARG A 554 4.59 -4.18 -42.11
C ARG A 554 5.47 -5.07 -43.00
N SER A 555 5.26 -6.38 -42.98
CA SER A 555 6.06 -7.35 -43.72
C SER A 555 5.65 -7.45 -45.19
N PHE A 556 4.36 -7.36 -45.50
CA PHE A 556 3.84 -7.65 -46.84
C PHE A 556 3.08 -6.50 -47.50
N VAL A 557 2.61 -5.52 -46.73
CA VAL A 557 1.89 -4.35 -47.26
C VAL A 557 2.88 -3.19 -47.36
N ARG A 558 3.75 -3.22 -48.37
CA ARG A 558 4.43 -2.00 -48.83
C ARG A 558 3.48 -1.18 -49.70
N SER A 559 3.30 0.09 -49.34
CA SER A 559 2.91 1.14 -50.27
C SER A 559 3.92 1.20 -51.40
N SER A 560 3.42 1.48 -52.62
CA SER A 560 4.12 1.56 -53.90
C SER A 560 5.21 2.66 -53.99
N VAL A 561 6.06 2.82 -52.96
CA VAL A 561 7.14 3.82 -52.90
C VAL A 561 8.48 3.10 -52.79
N GLU A 562 8.79 2.34 -53.83
CA GLU A 562 10.16 2.01 -54.20
C GLU A 562 10.14 1.91 -55.72
N GLY A 563 10.59 3.00 -56.34
CA GLY A 563 10.49 3.23 -57.78
C GLY A 563 10.82 4.68 -58.13
N GLN A 564 11.93 5.21 -57.60
CA GLN A 564 12.73 6.26 -58.24
C GLN A 564 14.14 6.31 -57.66
#